data_AF-A0A932UAL4-F1
#
_entry.id   AF-A0A932UAL4-F1
#
_cell.length_a   1.000
_cell.length_b   1.000
_cell.length_c   1.000
_cell.angle_alpha   90.00
_cell.angle_beta   90.00
_cell.angle_gamma   90.00
#
_symmetry.space_group_name_H-M   'P 1'
#
loop_
_entity.id
_entity.type
_entity.pdbx_description
1 polymer ?
#
loop_
_entity_poly.entity_id
_entity_poly.type
_entity_poly.pdbx_seq_one_letter_code
_entity_poly.pdbx_strand_id
1 'polypeptide(L)'
;MPWQSRPANVILEIATVNRMRERVHQFHVQRGGRFDLLASVILIWSGALDHWVFKSDIIGAVHIESNAPSDGLATISRLEWSPEQGGSEAMLLRAMELLAGRLIKC
;
A
#
# COMPACT_ATOMS: atom_id res chain seq x y z
N MET A 1 2.18 -17.95 10.37
CA MET A 1 0.94 -18.50 9.77
C MET A 1 0.66 -17.74 8.46
N PRO A 2 -0.35 -18.04 7.62
CA PRO A 2 -0.37 -17.47 6.27
C PRO A 2 -0.86 -16.02 6.27
N TRP A 3 -0.24 -15.22 5.41
CA TRP A 3 -0.76 -13.93 4.99
C TRP A 3 -2.22 -14.05 4.52
N GLN A 4 -3.01 -13.02 4.79
CA GLN A 4 -4.37 -12.89 4.27
C GLN A 4 -4.33 -12.09 2.97
N SER A 5 -5.25 -12.37 2.05
CA SER A 5 -5.34 -11.67 0.77
C SER A 5 -6.77 -11.59 0.28
N ARG A 6 -7.10 -10.51 -0.44
CA ARG A 6 -8.33 -10.46 -1.24
C ARG A 6 -8.15 -9.72 -2.56
N PRO A 7 -8.95 -10.04 -3.59
CA PRO A 7 -9.10 -9.16 -4.75
C PRO A 7 -9.66 -7.80 -4.34
N ALA A 8 -9.14 -6.73 -4.95
CA ALA A 8 -9.62 -5.37 -4.76
C ALA A 8 -10.43 -4.87 -5.97
N ASN A 9 -9.96 -5.14 -7.19
CA ASN A 9 -10.59 -4.72 -8.45
C ASN A 9 -10.95 -3.21 -8.50
N VAL A 10 -10.12 -2.37 -7.89
CA VAL A 10 -10.35 -0.92 -7.85
C VAL A 10 -9.68 -0.27 -9.05
N ILE A 11 -10.47 0.36 -9.91
CA ILE A 11 -9.96 1.07 -11.09
C ILE A 11 -9.69 2.53 -10.73
N LEU A 12 -8.49 3.00 -11.06
CA LEU A 12 -8.02 4.36 -10.86
C LEU A 12 -7.46 4.92 -12.17
N GLU A 13 -7.47 6.24 -12.31
CA GLU A 13 -6.68 6.90 -13.35
C GLU A 13 -5.18 6.68 -13.10
N ILE A 14 -4.41 6.45 -14.15
CA ILE A 14 -2.95 6.27 -14.05
C ILE A 14 -2.28 7.49 -13.42
N ALA A 15 -2.83 8.69 -13.64
CA ALA A 15 -2.37 9.92 -12.99
C ALA A 15 -2.53 9.87 -11.46
N THR A 16 -3.57 9.20 -10.95
CA THR A 16 -3.74 8.98 -9.50
C THR A 16 -2.70 8.00 -8.98
N VAL A 17 -2.45 6.90 -9.69
CA VAL A 17 -1.42 5.92 -9.31
C VAL A 17 -0.01 6.52 -9.36
N ASN A 18 0.29 7.36 -10.34
CA ASN A 18 1.58 8.06 -10.39
C ASN A 18 1.78 8.97 -9.18
N ARG A 19 0.74 9.71 -8.77
CA ARG A 19 0.77 10.50 -7.51
C ARG A 19 0.94 9.62 -6.28
N MET A 20 0.32 8.45 -6.23
CA MET A 20 0.54 7.48 -5.14
C MET A 20 2.01 7.05 -5.09
N ARG A 21 2.62 6.70 -6.23
CA ARG A 21 4.03 6.30 -6.33
C ARG A 21 4.98 7.42 -5.90
N GLU A 22 4.73 8.65 -6.32
CA GLU A 22 5.50 9.83 -5.89
C GLU A 22 5.45 10.00 -4.36
N ARG A 23 4.26 9.83 -3.77
CA ARG A 23 4.06 9.97 -2.32
C ARG A 23 4.63 8.82 -1.50
N VAL A 24 4.68 7.60 -2.05
CA VAL A 24 5.37 6.45 -1.43
C VAL A 24 6.81 6.83 -1.08
N HIS A 25 7.51 7.53 -1.98
CA HIS A 25 8.88 7.97 -1.75
C HIS A 25 9.04 9.12 -0.74
N GLN A 26 7.96 9.85 -0.43
CA GLN A 26 7.99 11.01 0.47
C GLN A 26 7.63 10.67 1.91
N PHE A 27 6.91 9.57 2.14
CA PHE A 27 6.40 9.23 3.47
C PHE A 27 7.50 8.60 4.34
N HIS A 28 8.22 9.45 5.06
CA HIS A 28 9.30 9.05 5.97
C HIS A 28 8.78 8.58 7.33
N VAL A 29 9.33 7.43 7.74
CA VAL A 29 9.50 6.77 9.05
C VAL A 29 9.14 7.55 10.33
N GLN A 30 9.30 8.87 10.37
CA GLN A 30 9.05 9.71 11.57
C GLN A 30 7.58 9.73 12.04
N ARG A 31 6.63 9.25 11.23
CA ARG A 31 5.21 9.12 11.59
C ARG A 31 4.74 7.67 11.80
N GLY A 32 5.66 6.72 12.00
CA GLY A 32 5.33 5.34 12.39
C GLY A 32 4.93 4.41 11.25
N GLY A 33 5.24 4.76 10.00
CA GLY A 33 5.01 3.90 8.84
C GLY A 33 5.95 4.22 7.69
N ARG A 34 6.31 3.19 6.90
CA ARG A 34 7.12 3.30 5.68
C ARG A 34 6.39 2.58 4.54
N PHE A 35 6.48 3.16 3.34
CA PHE A 35 6.07 2.52 2.11
C PHE A 35 7.30 2.27 1.23
N ASP A 36 7.33 1.15 0.52
CA ASP A 36 8.28 0.93 -0.57
C ASP A 36 7.53 0.60 -1.85
N LEU A 37 8.07 1.00 -3.00
CA LEU A 37 7.55 0.62 -4.32
C LEU A 37 8.49 -0.42 -4.93
N LEU A 38 7.99 -1.63 -5.17
CA LEU A 38 8.69 -2.69 -5.88
C LEU A 38 7.93 -3.05 -7.16
N ALA A 39 8.41 -2.55 -8.30
CA ALA A 39 7.75 -2.68 -9.60
C ALA A 39 6.29 -2.20 -9.57
N SER A 40 5.34 -3.14 -9.56
CA SER A 40 3.88 -2.91 -9.53
C SER A 40 3.27 -3.02 -8.12
N VAL A 41 4.08 -3.21 -7.08
CA VAL A 41 3.60 -3.48 -5.72
C VAL A 41 4.03 -2.38 -4.77
N ILE A 42 3.08 -1.82 -4.02
CA ILE A 42 3.37 -0.95 -2.88
C ILE A 42 3.40 -1.81 -1.62
N LEU A 43 4.56 -1.87 -0.97
CA LEU A 43 4.77 -2.55 0.31
C LEU A 43 4.53 -1.58 1.45
N ILE A 44 3.86 -2.06 2.51
CA ILE A 44 3.59 -1.32 3.74
C ILE A 44 4.39 -1.96 4.86
N TRP A 45 5.14 -1.15 5.59
CA TRP A 45 5.96 -1.59 6.71
C TRP A 45 5.41 -1.04 8.03
N SER A 46 5.52 -1.84 9.09
CA SER A 46 5.35 -1.34 10.45
C SER A 46 6.54 -0.45 10.83
N GLY A 47 6.25 0.75 11.33
CA GLY A 47 7.23 1.62 11.95
C GLY A 47 7.03 1.64 13.45
N ALA A 48 7.61 0.68 14.17
CA ALA A 48 7.68 0.70 15.62
C ALA A 48 8.96 1.46 16.03
N LEU A 49 8.81 2.60 16.70
CA LEU A 49 9.90 3.39 17.26
C LEU A 49 10.06 3.01 18.74
N ASP A 50 10.33 1.72 18.95
CA ASP A 50 10.32 1.11 20.27
C ASP A 50 11.78 0.75 20.59
N HIS A 51 12.42 1.59 21.40
CA HIS A 51 13.66 1.31 22.12
C HIS A 51 14.75 0.53 21.35
N TRP A 52 15.68 1.28 20.73
CA TRP A 52 17.03 0.84 20.34
C TRP A 52 17.17 -0.27 19.28
N VAL A 53 16.08 -0.84 18.75
CA VAL A 53 16.12 -1.77 17.61
C VAL A 53 15.08 -1.35 16.57
N PHE A 54 15.53 -0.92 15.40
CA PHE A 54 14.65 -0.72 14.25
C PHE A 54 14.20 -2.10 13.73
N LYS A 55 13.07 -2.60 14.22
CA LYS A 55 12.42 -3.77 13.62
C LYS A 55 11.27 -3.29 12.74
N SER A 56 11.51 -3.27 11.43
CA SER A 56 10.49 -3.01 10.42
C SER A 56 10.12 -4.33 9.76
N ASP A 57 8.88 -4.76 9.94
CA ASP A 57 8.34 -5.92 9.24
C ASP A 57 7.37 -5.44 8.14
N ILE A 58 7.30 -6.17 7.02
CA ILE A 58 6.28 -5.90 6.00
C ILE A 58 4.95 -6.40 6.56
N ILE A 59 3.97 -5.49 6.64
CA ILE A 59 2.65 -5.76 7.20
C ILE A 59 1.56 -5.84 6.13
N GLY A 60 1.85 -5.37 4.91
CA GLY A 60 0.94 -5.54 3.79
C GLY A 60 1.52 -5.15 2.43
N ALA A 61 0.78 -5.51 1.39
CA ALA A 61 1.11 -5.25 0.00
C ALA A 61 -0.14 -4.86 -0.80
N VAL A 62 0.03 -3.92 -1.73
CA VAL A 62 -1.00 -3.45 -2.67
C VAL A 62 -0.48 -3.66 -4.09
N HIS A 63 -1.14 -4.52 -4.86
CA HIS A 63 -0.77 -4.84 -6.23
C HIS A 63 -1.49 -3.94 -7.23
N ILE A 64 -0.73 -3.35 -8.15
CA ILE A 64 -1.24 -2.37 -9.11
C ILE A 64 -0.85 -2.73 -10.54
N GLU A 65 -1.83 -3.01 -11.37
CA GLU A 65 -1.68 -3.25 -12.80
C GLU A 65 -1.87 -1.94 -13.55
N SER A 66 -0.85 -1.49 -14.29
CA SER A 66 -0.92 -0.25 -15.09
C SER A 66 -1.42 -0.54 -16.51
N ASN A 67 -2.14 0.42 -17.10
CA ASN A 67 -2.81 0.29 -18.41
C ASN A 67 -3.80 -0.89 -18.46
N ALA A 68 -4.48 -1.11 -17.33
CA ALA A 68 -5.54 -2.09 -17.18
C ALA A 68 -6.74 -1.40 -16.50
N PRO A 69 -7.98 -1.60 -16.99
CA PRO A 69 -8.37 -2.42 -18.14
C PRO A 69 -8.06 -1.78 -19.51
N SER A 70 -7.65 -0.51 -19.55
CA SER A 70 -7.29 0.21 -20.76
C SER A 70 -6.16 1.21 -20.49
N ASP A 71 -5.60 1.78 -21.56
CA ASP A 71 -4.63 2.86 -21.47
C ASP A 71 -5.15 4.03 -20.64
N GLY A 72 -4.27 4.64 -19.85
CA GLY A 72 -4.62 5.74 -18.95
C GLY A 72 -5.30 5.33 -17.64
N LEU A 73 -5.59 4.03 -17.46
CA LEU A 73 -6.14 3.47 -16.22
C LEU A 73 -5.13 2.54 -15.53
N ALA A 74 -5.38 2.26 -14.26
CA ALA A 74 -4.71 1.23 -13.50
C ALA A 74 -5.71 0.52 -12.59
N THR A 75 -5.45 -0.76 -12.31
CA THR A 75 -6.26 -1.57 -11.42
C THR A 75 -5.45 -1.93 -10.18
N ILE A 76 -5.97 -1.62 -9.00
CA ILE A 76 -5.53 -2.26 -7.77
C ILE A 76 -6.16 -3.65 -7.75
N SER A 77 -5.39 -4.67 -8.13
CA SER A 77 -5.93 -6.02 -8.33
C SER A 77 -6.03 -6.80 -7.03
N ARG A 78 -5.10 -6.60 -6.11
CA ARG A 78 -5.02 -7.40 -4.88
C ARG A 78 -4.49 -6.63 -3.69
N LEU A 79 -5.05 -6.92 -2.53
CA LEU A 79 -4.57 -6.48 -1.22
C LEU A 79 -4.11 -7.70 -0.43
N GLU A 80 -2.95 -7.61 0.23
CA GLU A 80 -2.42 -8.66 1.10
C GLU A 80 -1.94 -8.06 2.43
N TRP A 81 -2.23 -8.70 3.56
CA TRP A 81 -1.78 -8.26 4.88
C TRP A 81 -1.41 -9.43 5.78
N SER A 82 -0.61 -9.15 6.79
CA SER A 82 -0.30 -10.12 7.83
C SER A 82 -0.78 -9.67 9.21
N PRO A 83 -1.85 -10.29 9.74
CA PRO A 83 -2.32 -10.03 11.11
C PRO A 83 -1.25 -10.28 12.18
N GLU A 84 -0.36 -11.26 11.97
CA GLU A 84 0.72 -11.57 12.91
C GLU A 84 1.74 -10.44 13.04
N GLN A 85 1.96 -9.68 11.97
CA GLN A 85 2.83 -8.51 11.98
C GLN A 85 2.06 -7.21 12.27
N GLY A 86 0.79 -7.31 12.67
CA GLY A 86 -0.08 -6.17 12.99
C GLY A 86 -0.73 -5.50 11.76
N GLY A 87 -0.62 -6.12 10.59
CA GLY A 87 -1.31 -5.68 9.38
C GLY A 87 -2.80 -6.01 9.41
N SER A 88 -3.62 -5.13 8.84
CA SER A 88 -5.05 -5.38 8.63
C SER A 88 -5.50 -4.82 7.29
N GLU A 89 -6.60 -5.35 6.77
CA GLU A 89 -7.23 -4.81 5.57
C GLU A 89 -7.59 -3.32 5.74
N ALA A 90 -8.14 -2.94 6.89
CA ALA A 90 -8.48 -1.54 7.17
C ALA A 90 -7.26 -0.62 7.10
N MET A 91 -6.09 -1.09 7.54
CA MET A 91 -4.83 -0.34 7.41
C MET A 91 -4.38 -0.20 5.97
N LEU A 92 -4.49 -1.24 5.14
CA LEU A 92 -4.20 -1.17 3.71
C LEU A 92 -5.10 -0.15 3.02
N LEU A 93 -6.41 -0.22 3.25
CA LEU A 93 -7.37 0.74 2.70
C LEU A 93 -6.99 2.16 3.08
N ARG A 94 -6.71 2.39 4.37
CA ARG A 94 -6.30 3.71 4.87
C ARG A 94 -5.00 4.19 4.25
N ALA A 95 -4.01 3.31 4.08
CA ALA A 95 -2.76 3.64 3.42
C ALA A 95 -2.98 4.04 1.96
N MET A 96 -3.84 3.33 1.24
CA MET A 96 -4.15 3.69 -0.15
C MET A 96 -4.85 5.05 -0.23
N GLU A 97 -5.77 5.38 0.68
CA GLU A 97 -6.39 6.71 0.74
C GLU A 97 -5.37 7.82 0.98
N LEU A 98 -4.42 7.60 1.90
CA LEU A 98 -3.34 8.53 2.19
C LEU A 98 -2.48 8.77 0.95
N LEU A 99 -2.07 7.70 0.27
CA LEU A 99 -1.27 7.78 -0.94
C LEU A 99 -2.04 8.44 -2.08
N ALA A 100 -3.32 8.13 -2.27
CA ALA A 100 -4.14 8.72 -3.32
C ALA A 100 -4.54 10.18 -3.02
N GLY A 101 -4.48 10.60 -1.75
CA GLY A 101 -4.92 11.93 -1.31
C GLY A 101 -6.43 12.12 -1.35
N ARG A 102 -7.19 11.03 -1.40
CA ARG A 102 -8.64 11.00 -1.46
C ARG A 102 -9.16 9.66 -0.97
N LEU A 103 -10.44 9.60 -0.62
CA LEU A 103 -11.12 8.35 -0.31
C LEU A 103 -11.13 7.43 -1.54
N ILE A 104 -10.84 6.15 -1.32
CA ILE A 104 -10.92 5.12 -2.35
C ILE A 104 -12.08 4.21 -1.98
N LYS A 105 -13.10 4.16 -2.84
CA LYS A 105 -14.21 3.22 -2.69
C LYS A 105 -13.74 1.86 -3.19
N CYS A 106 -13.68 0.90 -2.28
CA CYS A 106 -13.26 -0.47 -2.52
C CYS A 106 -14.44 -1.43 -2.32
#